data_AF-X1E0Q8-F1
#
_entry.id   AF-X1E0Q8-F1
#
_cell.length_a   1.000
_cell.length_b   1.000
_cell.length_c   1.000
_cell.angle_alpha   90.00
_cell.angle_beta   90.00
_cell.angle_gamma   90.00
#
_symmetry.space_group_name_H-M   'P 1'
#
loop_
_entity.id
_entity.type
_entity.pdbx_description
1 polymer ?
#
loop_
_entity_poly.entity_id
_entity_poly.type
_entity_poly.pdbx_seq_one_letter_code
_entity_poly.pdbx_strand_id
1 'polypeptide(L)'
;YELTGVYNRRHFNQNLPQEIKTAERWRSALSLIMIDIDDFKEYNDKYLHLEGDEVLKQTAQVISQVIRKEMDWASRFGGDEFIIILPGLTTAQAAKVGERIR
;
A
#
# COMPACT_ATOMS: atom_id res chain seq x y z
N TYR A 1 -11.13 -3.83 6.42
CA TYR A 1 -11.80 -3.47 5.16
C TYR A 1 -12.63 -2.21 5.31
N GLU A 2 -13.34 -2.00 6.43
CA GLU A 2 -14.24 -0.85 6.53
C GLU A 2 -13.58 0.53 6.49
N LEU A 3 -12.43 0.74 7.14
CA LEU A 3 -11.92 2.11 7.25
C LEU A 3 -11.39 2.68 5.93
N THR A 4 -10.44 1.99 5.29
CA THR A 4 -9.62 2.55 4.21
C THR A 4 -9.95 2.03 2.81
N GLY A 5 -10.81 1.00 2.70
CA GLY A 5 -11.16 0.38 1.42
C GLY A 5 -10.06 -0.47 0.76
N VAL A 6 -8.79 -0.32 1.14
CA VAL A 6 -7.68 -1.20 0.71
C VAL A 6 -7.72 -2.55 1.44
N TYR A 7 -6.95 -3.51 0.93
CA TYR A 7 -6.85 -4.83 1.53
C TYR A 7 -6.23 -4.78 2.93
N ASN A 8 -6.37 -5.84 3.71
CA ASN A 8 -5.77 -5.93 5.04
C ASN A 8 -4.49 -6.78 5.02
N ARG A 9 -3.74 -6.77 6.14
CA ARG A 9 -2.55 -7.62 6.33
C ARG A 9 -2.79 -9.11 6.01
N ARG A 10 -3.97 -9.65 6.31
CA ARG A 10 -4.30 -11.05 6.00
C ARG A 10 -4.27 -11.30 4.50
N HIS A 11 -4.88 -10.42 3.70
CA HIS A 11 -4.86 -10.51 2.26
C HIS A 11 -3.43 -10.41 1.70
N PHE A 12 -2.61 -9.48 2.20
CA PHE A 12 -1.20 -9.38 1.82
C PHE A 12 -0.44 -10.70 2.05
N ASN A 13 -0.55 -11.27 3.26
CA ASN A 13 0.13 -12.52 3.61
C ASN A 13 -0.32 -13.71 2.74
N GLN A 14 -1.58 -13.71 2.29
CA GLN A 14 -2.14 -14.77 1.45
C GLN A 14 -1.75 -14.63 -0.03
N ASN A 15 -1.65 -13.41 -0.55
CA ASN A 15 -1.49 -13.16 -1.99
C ASN A 15 -0.05 -12.90 -2.42
N LEU A 16 0.80 -12.30 -1.57
CA LEU A 16 2.21 -12.05 -1.93
C LEU A 16 2.96 -13.34 -2.35
N PRO A 17 2.81 -14.50 -1.67
CA PRO A 17 3.46 -15.73 -2.13
C PRO A 17 3.02 -16.17 -3.54
N GLN A 18 1.79 -15.86 -3.93
CA GLN A 18 1.28 -16.16 -5.26
C GLN A 18 1.84 -15.20 -6.31
N GLU A 19 2.00 -13.92 -5.98
CA GLU A 19 2.66 -12.93 -6.85
C GLU A 19 4.13 -13.29 -7.09
N ILE A 20 4.85 -13.69 -6.04
CA ILE A 20 6.26 -14.14 -6.15
C ILE A 20 6.36 -15.33 -7.10
N LYS A 21 5.55 -16.37 -6.90
CA LYS A 21 5.51 -17.54 -7.78
C LYS A 21 5.18 -17.18 -9.23
N THR A 22 4.29 -16.20 -9.43
CA THR A 22 3.90 -15.72 -10.76
C THR A 22 5.07 -14.99 -11.42
N ALA A 23 5.74 -14.10 -10.70
CA ALA A 23 6.91 -13.38 -11.19
C ALA A 23 8.06 -14.33 -11.57
N GLU A 24 8.35 -15.33 -10.72
CA GLU A 24 9.34 -16.37 -11.00
C GLU A 24 9.00 -17.17 -12.27
N ARG A 25 7.74 -17.62 -12.39
CA ARG A 25 7.27 -18.41 -13.54
C ARG A 25 7.43 -17.65 -14.86
N TRP A 26 7.08 -16.36 -14.86
CA TRP A 26 7.09 -15.54 -16.06
C TRP A 26 8.40 -14.77 -16.26
N ARG A 27 9.38 -14.94 -15.35
CA ARG A 27 10.62 -14.14 -15.30
C ARG A 27 10.33 -12.64 -15.39
N SER A 28 9.25 -12.20 -14.76
CA SER A 28 8.86 -10.80 -14.70
C SER A 28 9.33 -10.15 -13.41
N ALA A 29 9.43 -8.82 -13.41
CA ALA A 29 9.75 -8.07 -12.20
C ALA A 29 8.57 -8.09 -11.22
N LEU A 30 8.85 -8.00 -9.93
CA LEU A 30 7.88 -7.75 -8.87
C LEU A 30 8.51 -6.77 -7.91
N SER A 31 7.83 -5.66 -7.65
CA SER A 31 8.28 -4.65 -6.69
C SER A 31 7.26 -4.46 -5.57
N LEU A 32 7.75 -4.01 -4.42
CA LEU A 32 6.97 -3.69 -3.24
C LEU A 32 7.36 -2.28 -2.76
N ILE A 33 6.37 -1.50 -2.37
CA ILE A 33 6.57 -0.23 -1.66
C ILE A 33 5.96 -0.37 -0.27
N MET A 34 6.72 0.03 0.75
CA MET A 34 6.22 0.16 2.12
C MET A 34 6.13 1.65 2.44
N ILE A 35 4.99 2.06 2.96
CA ILE A 35 4.65 3.43 3.32
C ILE A 35 4.31 3.44 4.80
N ASP A 36 4.88 4.39 5.52
CA ASP A 36 4.53 4.72 6.89
C ASP A 36 4.06 6.18 6.93
N ILE A 37 3.09 6.50 7.78
CA ILE A 37 2.61 7.88 7.93
C ILE A 37 3.41 8.52 9.06
N ASP A 38 4.28 9.47 8.69
CA ASP A 38 5.11 10.20 9.65
C ASP A 38 4.26 10.84 10.76
N ASP A 39 4.73 10.70 12.01
CA ASP A 39 4.13 11.29 13.21
C ASP A 39 2.64 10.95 13.44
N PHE A 40 2.12 9.86 12.86
CA PHE A 40 0.68 9.52 12.93
C PHE A 40 0.17 9.35 14.36
N LYS A 41 0.99 8.77 15.26
CA LYS A 41 0.65 8.65 16.67
C LYS A 41 0.53 10.02 17.34
N GLU A 42 1.48 10.93 17.11
CA GLU A 42 1.44 12.28 17.69
C GLU A 42 0.26 13.08 17.15
N TYR A 43 -0.05 12.91 15.87
CA TYR A 43 -1.26 13.46 15.26
C TYR A 43 -2.53 12.95 15.97
N ASN A 44 -2.64 11.64 16.22
CA ASN A 44 -3.78 11.03 16.93
C ASN A 44 -3.84 11.32 18.44
N ASP A 45 -2.72 11.69 19.05
CA ASP A 45 -2.70 12.10 20.44
C ASP A 45 -3.15 13.58 20.56
N LYS A 46 -2.87 14.39 19.53
CA LYS A 46 -3.24 15.81 19.45
C LYS A 46 -4.66 16.03 18.92
N TYR A 47 -5.06 15.25 17.94
CA TYR A 47 -6.38 15.24 17.30
C TYR A 47 -7.03 13.91 17.62
N LEU A 48 -8.33 13.87 17.89
CA LEU A 48 -8.97 12.61 18.27
C LEU A 48 -8.81 11.53 17.17
N HIS A 49 -9.06 10.28 17.53
CA HIS A 49 -8.88 9.16 16.58
C HIS A 49 -9.72 9.27 15.30
N LEU A 50 -10.81 10.05 15.30
CA LEU A 50 -11.64 10.28 14.12
C LEU A 50 -10.88 11.04 13.03
N GLU A 51 -10.01 11.98 13.40
CA GLU A 51 -9.16 12.72 12.48
C GLU A 51 -8.05 11.82 11.91
N GLY A 52 -7.51 10.91 12.72
CA GLY A 52 -6.58 9.87 12.24
C GLY A 52 -7.21 8.95 11.22
N ASP A 53 -8.46 8.56 11.46
CA ASP A 53 -9.24 7.75 10.54
C ASP A 53 -9.40 8.42 9.16
N GLU A 54 -9.58 9.74 9.12
CA GLU A 54 -9.61 10.52 7.88
C GLU A 54 -8.25 10.57 7.18
N VAL A 55 -7.15 10.73 7.92
CA VAL A 55 -5.79 10.66 7.35
C VAL A 55 -5.53 9.30 6.70
N LEU A 56 -5.95 8.21 7.35
CA LEU A 56 -5.83 6.85 6.81
C LEU A 56 -6.67 6.64 5.56
N LYS A 57 -7.89 7.17 5.52
CA LYS A 57 -8.77 7.14 4.34
C LYS A 57 -8.17 7.90 3.17
N GLN A 58 -7.69 9.12 3.39
CA GLN A 58 -7.08 9.95 2.35
C GLN A 58 -5.80 9.31 1.80
N THR A 59 -4.96 8.77 2.67
CA THR A 59 -3.75 8.03 2.26
C THR A 59 -4.11 6.85 1.36
N ALA A 60 -5.09 6.04 1.77
CA ALA A 60 -5.56 4.91 0.97
C ALA A 60 -6.19 5.34 -0.38
N GLN A 61 -6.88 6.48 -0.40
CA GLN A 61 -7.43 7.06 -1.63
C GLN A 61 -6.34 7.51 -2.60
N VAL A 62 -5.31 8.22 -2.12
CA VAL A 62 -4.16 8.65 -2.93
C VAL A 62 -3.47 7.43 -3.54
N ILE A 63 -3.18 6.42 -2.72
CA ILE A 63 -2.58 5.15 -3.19
C ILE A 63 -3.46 4.54 -4.30
N SER A 64 -4.76 4.40 -4.07
CA SER A 64 -5.70 3.78 -5.02
C SER A 64 -5.87 4.55 -6.33
N GLN A 65 -5.62 5.86 -6.34
CA GLN A 65 -5.66 6.70 -7.53
C GLN A 65 -4.35 6.63 -8.34
N VAL A 66 -3.22 6.35 -7.69
CA VAL A 66 -1.91 6.32 -8.35
C VAL A 66 -1.61 4.95 -8.98
N ILE A 67 -2.02 3.86 -8.34
CA ILE A 67 -1.71 2.48 -8.77
C ILE A 67 -2.61 1.99 -9.93
N ARG A 68 -2.16 0.96 -10.65
CA ARG A 68 -2.91 0.36 -11.77
C ARG A 68 -3.94 -0.64 -11.23
N LYS A 69 -5.21 -0.26 -11.17
CA LYS A 69 -6.31 -1.03 -10.54
C LYS A 69 -6.41 -2.51 -10.89
N GLU A 70 -6.03 -2.91 -12.11
CA GLU A 70 -6.15 -4.30 -12.60
C GLU A 70 -4.95 -5.19 -12.25
N MET A 71 -3.81 -4.60 -11.84
CA MET A 71 -2.56 -5.35 -11.63
C MET A 71 -1.92 -5.06 -10.28
N ASP A 72 -1.98 -3.81 -9.84
CA ASP A 72 -1.41 -3.37 -8.59
C ASP A 72 -2.45 -3.43 -7.49
N TRP A 73 -2.01 -3.72 -6.27
CA TRP A 73 -2.90 -3.75 -5.13
C TRP A 73 -2.19 -3.24 -3.87
N ALA A 74 -2.97 -2.62 -2.99
CA ALA A 74 -2.49 -2.06 -1.74
C ALA A 74 -3.16 -2.74 -0.55
N SER A 75 -2.42 -2.86 0.55
CA SER A 75 -2.92 -3.36 1.83
C SER A 75 -2.51 -2.44 2.96
N ARG A 76 -3.41 -2.19 3.90
CA ARG A 76 -3.04 -1.65 5.22
C ARG A 76 -2.42 -2.79 6.04
N PHE A 77 -1.12 -2.68 6.28
CA PHE A 77 -0.32 -3.70 6.95
C PHE A 77 -0.34 -3.53 8.47
N GLY A 78 -0.26 -2.28 8.94
CA GLY A 78 -0.25 -1.87 10.34
C GLY A 78 -1.32 -0.84 10.66
N GLY A 79 -1.16 -0.12 11.77
CA GLY A 79 -2.03 1.00 12.14
C GLY A 79 -1.96 2.12 11.11
N ASP A 80 -0.77 2.59 10.82
CA ASP A 80 -0.38 3.64 9.89
C ASP A 80 0.32 3.11 8.63
N GLU A 81 0.79 1.87 8.68
CA GLU A 81 1.58 1.29 7.60
C GLU A 81 0.73 0.77 6.43
N PHE A 82 1.12 1.13 5.21
CA PHE A 82 0.57 0.61 3.95
C PHE A 82 1.65 -0.10 3.14
N ILE A 83 1.26 -1.18 2.45
CA ILE A 83 2.10 -1.90 1.51
C ILE A 83 1.42 -1.90 0.14
N ILE A 84 2.19 -1.65 -0.91
CA ILE A 84 1.75 -1.69 -2.30
C ILE A 84 2.56 -2.75 -3.04
N ILE A 85 1.86 -3.65 -3.72
CA ILE A 85 2.43 -4.66 -4.59
C ILE A 85 2.28 -4.22 -6.04
N LEU A 86 3.39 -4.29 -6.79
CA LEU A 86 3.51 -3.80 -8.15
C LEU A 86 4.04 -4.90 -9.08
N PRO A 87 3.19 -5.83 -9.53
CA PRO A 87 3.59 -6.88 -10.47
C PRO A 87 4.05 -6.30 -11.81
N GLY A 88 5.13 -6.83 -12.35
CA GLY A 88 5.71 -6.40 -13.62
C GLY A 88 6.46 -5.07 -13.59
N LEU A 89 6.61 -4.43 -12.42
CA LEU A 89 7.43 -3.22 -12.29
C LEU A 89 8.80 -3.53 -11.68
N THR A 90 9.83 -2.99 -12.31
CA THR A 90 11.19 -2.94 -11.77
C THR A 90 11.28 -1.93 -10.62
N THR A 91 12.34 -2.02 -9.82
CA THR A 91 12.60 -1.07 -8.73
C THR A 91 12.61 0.38 -9.20
N ALA A 92 13.18 0.67 -10.37
CA ALA A 92 13.20 2.03 -10.93
C ALA A 92 11.81 2.54 -11.34
N GLN A 93 10.93 1.65 -11.80
CA GLN A 93 9.53 2.01 -12.09
C GLN A 93 8.72 2.16 -10.80
N ALA A 94 8.94 1.29 -9.82
CA ALA A 94 8.29 1.37 -8.51
C ALA A 94 8.69 2.66 -7.76
N ALA A 95 9.95 3.09 -7.85
CA ALA A 95 10.38 4.38 -7.30
C ALA A 95 9.57 5.56 -7.86
N LYS A 96 9.27 5.56 -9.17
CA LYS A 96 8.41 6.58 -9.79
C LYS A 96 6.96 6.52 -9.29
N VAL A 97 6.46 5.33 -8.95
CA VAL A 97 5.14 5.19 -8.31
C VAL A 97 5.18 5.76 -6.90
N GLY A 98 6.23 5.45 -6.12
CA GLY A 98 6.43 6.01 -4.78
C GLY A 98 6.47 7.54 -4.77
N GLU A 99 7.23 8.15 -5.68
CA GLU A 99 7.29 9.62 -5.80
C GLU A 99 5.98 10.26 -6.25
N ARG A 100 5.03 9.52 -6.84
CA ARG A 100 3.69 10.04 -7.16
C ARG A 100 2.72 9.94 -5.98
N ILE A 101 3.05 9.13 -4.98
CA ILE A 101 2.24 8.93 -3.77
C ILE A 101 2.68 9.90 -2.67
N ARG A 102 3.99 10.17 -2.57
CA ARG A 102 4.58 11.18 -1.69
C ARG A 102 4.17 12.59 -2.13
#